data_AF-A0A965Y9D8-F1
#
_entry.id   AF-A0A965Y9D8-F1
#
_cell.length_a   1.000
_cell.length_b   1.000
_cell.length_c   1.000
_cell.angle_alpha   90.00
_cell.angle_beta   90.00
_cell.angle_gamma   90.00
#
_symmetry.space_group_name_H-M   'P 1'
#
loop_
_entity.id
_entity.type
_entity.pdbx_description
1 polymer ?
#
loop_
_entity_poly.entity_id
_entity_poly.type
_entity_poly.pdbx_seq_one_letter_code
_entity_poly.pdbx_strand_id
1 'polypeptide(L)'
;MKWWFKTIMLLVAIGILYISFVMASLSRVLEDEKSNKLRKIQIAYINNKGERLCYKLPESKVLPNSIFYPIKSLRDSLWISFSRDKTDKLRILLLVRDKKIEEFLLLSKNEFNEKVISKQMSKIEGISDELNVNFEEVGNIRMENSEIRQRIEISNEFYKFFTEKFNNGEELRNCYE
;
A
#
# COMPACT_ATOMS: atom_id res chain seq x y z
N MET A 1 -17.76 -24.14 34.39
CA MET A 1 -17.44 -22.99 33.52
C MET A 1 -18.34 -23.05 32.29
N LYS A 2 -19.21 -22.05 32.08
CA LYS A 2 -20.17 -22.04 30.95
C LYS A 2 -19.41 -22.12 29.62
N TRP A 3 -19.92 -22.89 28.67
CA TRP A 3 -19.27 -23.12 27.36
C TRP A 3 -18.90 -21.81 26.65
N TRP A 4 -19.75 -20.78 26.78
CA TRP A 4 -19.49 -19.46 26.20
C TRP A 4 -18.21 -18.79 26.71
N PHE A 5 -17.82 -19.03 27.97
CA PHE A 5 -16.59 -18.48 28.53
C PHE A 5 -15.33 -19.11 27.91
N LYS A 6 -15.39 -20.41 27.59
CA LYS A 6 -14.31 -21.10 26.87
C LYS A 6 -14.15 -20.53 25.46
N THR A 7 -15.26 -20.28 24.77
CA THR A 7 -15.26 -19.67 23.44
C THR A 7 -14.67 -18.26 23.48
N ILE A 8 -15.05 -17.44 24.46
CA ILE A 8 -14.48 -16.09 24.62
C ILE A 8 -12.98 -16.15 24.88
N MET A 9 -12.52 -17.02 25.79
CA MET A 9 -11.08 -17.19 26.03
C MET A 9 -10.32 -17.57 24.76
N LEU A 10 -10.89 -18.50 23.97
CA LEU A 10 -10.28 -18.94 22.72
C LEU A 10 -10.17 -17.79 21.70
N LEU A 11 -11.23 -17.00 21.54
CA LEU A 11 -11.22 -15.84 20.64
C LEU A 11 -10.20 -14.78 21.08
N VAL A 12 -10.08 -14.53 22.38
CA VAL A 12 -9.07 -13.61 22.93
C VAL A 12 -7.65 -14.14 22.65
N ALA A 13 -7.40 -15.43 22.84
CA ALA A 13 -6.10 -16.03 22.56
C ALA A 13 -5.72 -15.92 21.07
N ILE A 14 -6.68 -16.18 20.16
CA ILE A 14 -6.48 -16.01 18.72
C ILE A 14 -6.20 -14.54 18.38
N GLY A 15 -6.91 -13.60 18.99
CA GLY A 15 -6.68 -12.16 18.78
C GLY A 15 -5.28 -11.72 19.19
N ILE A 16 -4.80 -12.16 20.36
CA ILE A 16 -3.44 -11.87 20.84
C ILE A 16 -2.39 -12.47 19.89
N LEU A 17 -2.60 -13.70 19.45
CA LEU A 17 -1.71 -14.37 18.50
C LEU A 17 -1.67 -13.63 17.15
N TYR A 18 -2.83 -13.17 16.65
CA TYR A 18 -2.91 -12.41 15.42
C TYR A 18 -2.15 -11.09 15.51
N ILE A 19 -2.34 -10.31 16.59
CA ILE A 19 -1.62 -9.05 16.80
C ILE A 19 -0.11 -9.29 16.86
N SER A 20 0.32 -10.36 17.55
CA SER A 20 1.74 -10.73 17.64
C SER A 20 2.32 -11.05 16.26
N PHE A 21 1.58 -11.79 15.43
CA PHE A 21 1.97 -12.08 14.06
C PHE A 21 2.04 -10.81 13.20
N VAL A 22 1.07 -9.91 13.34
CA VAL A 22 1.06 -8.62 12.63
C VAL A 22 2.29 -7.79 12.99
N MET A 23 2.62 -7.66 14.28
CA MET A 23 3.82 -6.93 14.71
C MET A 23 5.10 -7.56 14.18
N ALA A 24 5.25 -8.89 14.26
CA ALA A 24 6.42 -9.59 13.72
C ALA A 24 6.53 -9.41 12.20
N SER A 25 5.40 -9.46 11.48
CA SER A 25 5.37 -9.24 10.03
C SER A 25 5.69 -7.79 9.66
N LEU A 26 5.27 -6.81 10.46
CA LEU A 26 5.57 -5.39 10.26
C LEU A 26 7.07 -5.15 10.32
N SER A 27 7.76 -5.69 11.33
CA SER A 27 9.21 -5.56 11.46
C SER A 27 9.96 -6.12 10.25
N ARG A 28 9.56 -7.30 9.74
CA ARG A 28 10.16 -7.87 8.53
C ARG A 28 9.88 -7.03 7.28
N VAL A 29 8.64 -6.57 7.12
CA VAL A 29 8.25 -5.75 5.97
C VAL A 29 8.98 -4.41 5.95
N LEU A 30 9.21 -3.80 7.11
CA LEU A 30 10.01 -2.59 7.21
C LEU A 30 11.47 -2.81 6.80
N GLU A 31 12.07 -3.93 7.20
CA GLU A 31 13.44 -4.30 6.81
C GLU A 31 13.56 -4.59 5.30
N ASP A 32 12.61 -5.33 4.74
CA ASP A 32 12.57 -5.61 3.30
C ASP A 32 12.29 -4.35 2.47
N GLU A 33 11.49 -3.41 2.99
CA GLU A 33 11.23 -2.13 2.32
C GLU A 33 12.46 -1.22 2.36
N LYS A 34 13.19 -1.17 3.49
CA LYS A 34 14.48 -0.46 3.60
C LYS A 34 15.53 -0.99 2.63
N SER A 35 15.49 -2.29 2.33
CA SER A 35 16.37 -2.93 1.34
C SER A 35 15.78 -2.99 -0.08
N ASN A 36 14.64 -2.33 -0.33
CA ASN A 36 13.95 -2.26 -1.63
C ASN A 36 13.64 -3.64 -2.27
N LYS A 37 13.50 -4.70 -1.47
CA LYS A 37 13.29 -6.08 -1.97
C LYS A 37 11.85 -6.37 -2.40
N LEU A 38 10.90 -5.54 -1.98
CA LEU A 38 9.47 -5.78 -2.17
C LEU A 38 8.96 -5.36 -3.55
N ARG A 39 9.67 -4.48 -4.26
CA ARG A 39 9.19 -3.81 -5.48
C ARG A 39 9.75 -4.46 -6.75
N LYS A 40 8.98 -5.39 -7.32
CA LYS A 40 9.41 -6.25 -8.43
C LYS A 40 8.80 -5.86 -9.79
N ILE A 41 7.62 -5.23 -9.80
CA ILE A 41 6.87 -4.95 -11.02
C ILE A 41 7.29 -3.57 -11.54
N GLN A 42 7.61 -3.44 -12.83
CA GLN A 42 8.10 -2.18 -13.42
C GLN A 42 7.09 -1.61 -14.40
N ILE A 43 6.47 -0.49 -14.03
CA ILE A 43 5.46 0.21 -14.84
C ILE A 43 6.09 1.45 -15.46
N ALA A 44 5.88 1.63 -16.76
CA ALA A 44 6.30 2.84 -17.46
C ALA A 44 5.39 4.01 -17.07
N TYR A 45 5.99 5.14 -16.74
CA TYR A 45 5.26 6.39 -16.54
C TYR A 45 5.99 7.55 -17.21
N ILE A 46 5.25 8.61 -17.54
CA ILE A 46 5.82 9.85 -18.06
C ILE A 46 5.86 10.84 -16.90
N ASN A 47 7.05 11.35 -16.59
CA ASN A 47 7.19 12.35 -15.53
C ASN A 47 6.70 13.74 -15.97
N ASN A 48 6.71 14.70 -15.05
CA ASN A 48 6.30 16.09 -15.32
C ASN A 48 7.14 16.79 -16.40
N LYS A 49 8.29 16.21 -16.79
CA LYS A 49 9.20 16.72 -17.82
C LYS A 49 9.01 16.04 -19.18
N GLY A 50 8.06 15.10 -19.29
CA GLY A 50 7.85 14.32 -20.51
C GLY A 50 8.80 13.14 -20.70
N GLU A 51 9.62 12.80 -19.70
CA GLU A 51 10.57 11.69 -19.77
C GLU A 51 9.90 10.37 -19.39
N ARG A 52 10.14 9.31 -20.18
CA ARG A 52 9.67 7.95 -19.87
C ARG A 52 10.57 7.34 -18.78
N LEU A 53 9.99 7.06 -17.61
CA LEU A 53 10.64 6.47 -16.47
C LEU A 53 9.96 5.17 -16.03
N CYS A 54 10.65 4.41 -15.18
CA CYS A 54 10.18 3.14 -14.65
C CYS A 54 9.90 3.22 -13.16
N TYR A 55 8.63 3.07 -12.79
CA TYR A 55 8.21 2.99 -11.40
C TYR A 55 8.08 1.54 -10.94
N LYS A 56 8.64 1.24 -9.75
CA LYS A 56 8.62 -0.12 -9.20
C LYS A 56 7.49 -0.30 -8.19
N LEU A 57 6.51 -1.13 -8.55
CA LEU A 57 5.41 -1.54 -7.69
C LEU A 57 5.73 -2.87 -6.96
N PRO A 58 5.21 -3.04 -5.73
CA PRO A 58 5.19 -4.32 -5.05
C PRO A 58 4.13 -5.24 -5.64
N GLU A 59 4.40 -6.54 -5.60
CA GLU A 59 3.45 -7.58 -6.03
C GLU A 59 2.37 -7.82 -4.95
N SER A 60 1.11 -7.90 -5.35
CA SER A 60 0.00 -8.30 -4.47
C SER A 60 -0.54 -9.66 -4.84
N LYS A 61 -0.58 -10.56 -3.86
CA LYS A 61 -1.04 -11.95 -4.05
C LYS A 61 -2.52 -12.16 -3.74
N VAL A 62 -3.13 -11.22 -3.03
CA VAL A 62 -4.51 -11.35 -2.53
C VAL A 62 -5.31 -10.15 -2.99
N LEU A 63 -6.20 -10.40 -3.95
CA LEU A 63 -7.04 -9.40 -4.57
C LEU A 63 -8.35 -9.17 -3.79
N PRO A 64 -9.02 -8.03 -4.00
CA PRO A 64 -10.27 -7.68 -3.34
C PRO A 64 -11.44 -8.67 -3.49
N ASN A 65 -11.42 -9.49 -4.52
CA ASN A 65 -12.41 -10.55 -4.77
C ASN A 65 -12.13 -11.84 -3.96
N SER A 66 -10.99 -11.93 -3.26
CA SER A 66 -10.64 -13.09 -2.43
C SER A 66 -11.34 -13.07 -1.07
N ILE A 67 -11.75 -14.25 -0.59
CA ILE A 67 -12.31 -14.46 0.76
C ILE A 67 -11.34 -14.04 1.87
N PHE A 68 -10.02 -14.10 1.62
CA PHE A 68 -8.99 -13.71 2.58
C PHE A 68 -8.66 -12.20 2.58
N TYR A 69 -9.27 -11.42 1.69
CA TYR A 69 -9.00 -9.99 1.58
C TYR A 69 -9.30 -9.19 2.85
N PRO A 70 -10.39 -9.44 3.63
CA PRO A 70 -10.65 -8.72 4.86
C PRO A 70 -9.52 -8.87 5.89
N ILE A 71 -8.92 -10.06 5.98
CA ILE A 71 -7.78 -10.32 6.88
C ILE A 71 -6.57 -9.50 6.43
N LYS A 72 -6.27 -9.50 5.13
CA LYS A 72 -5.19 -8.65 4.57
C LYS A 72 -5.45 -7.17 4.82
N SER A 73 -6.67 -6.69 4.59
CA SER A 73 -7.03 -5.29 4.81
C SER A 73 -6.88 -4.87 6.27
N LEU A 74 -7.28 -5.74 7.21
CA LEU A 74 -7.09 -5.52 8.63
C LEU A 74 -5.59 -5.50 8.99
N ARG A 75 -4.80 -6.44 8.48
CA ARG A 75 -3.33 -6.45 8.68
C ARG A 75 -2.70 -5.16 8.17
N ASP A 76 -3.03 -4.73 6.95
CA ASP A 76 -2.46 -3.53 6.34
C ASP A 76 -2.82 -2.27 7.17
N SER A 77 -4.04 -2.19 7.71
CA SER A 77 -4.44 -1.12 8.64
C SER A 77 -3.66 -1.19 9.96
N LEU A 78 -3.52 -2.37 10.55
CA LEU A 78 -2.74 -2.54 11.78
C LEU A 78 -1.25 -2.21 11.59
N TRP A 79 -0.68 -2.48 10.42
CA TRP A 79 0.69 -2.06 10.10
C TRP A 79 0.84 -0.53 10.18
N ILE A 80 -0.12 0.22 9.61
CA ILE A 80 -0.13 1.67 9.69
C ILE A 80 -0.28 2.12 11.16
N SER A 81 -1.21 1.52 11.90
CA SER A 81 -1.47 1.89 13.31
C SER A 81 -0.33 1.54 14.27
N PHE A 82 0.41 0.46 14.02
CA PHE A 82 1.51 0.01 14.88
C PHE A 82 2.88 0.59 14.48
N SER A 83 2.96 1.31 13.36
CA SER A 83 4.18 2.03 12.97
C SER A 83 4.38 3.25 13.87
N ARG A 84 5.27 3.12 14.87
CA ARG A 84 5.54 4.16 15.88
C ARG A 84 6.39 5.31 15.36
N ASP A 85 7.44 4.99 14.60
CA ASP A 85 8.31 6.01 14.00
C ASP A 85 7.61 6.64 12.79
N LYS A 86 7.63 7.98 12.70
CA LYS A 86 6.95 8.68 11.61
C LYS A 86 7.52 8.32 10.23
N THR A 87 8.83 8.07 10.12
CA THR A 87 9.47 7.65 8.87
C THR A 87 9.04 6.25 8.48
N ASP A 88 9.03 5.31 9.43
CA ASP A 88 8.55 3.95 9.16
C ASP A 88 7.06 3.94 8.82
N LYS A 89 6.25 4.81 9.44
CA LYS A 89 4.85 5.01 9.06
C LYS A 89 4.73 5.48 7.60
N LEU A 90 5.54 6.43 7.16
CA LEU A 90 5.59 6.85 5.74
C LEU A 90 5.98 5.70 4.81
N ARG A 91 6.95 4.86 5.18
CA ARG A 91 7.34 3.67 4.38
C ARG A 91 6.16 2.72 4.21
N ILE A 92 5.44 2.46 5.29
CA ILE A 92 4.27 1.57 5.27
C ILE A 92 3.12 2.17 4.49
N LEU A 93 2.80 3.46 4.68
CA LEU A 93 1.76 4.14 3.90
C LEU A 93 2.06 4.10 2.40
N LEU A 94 3.30 4.40 2.03
CA LEU A 94 3.78 4.31 0.65
C LEU A 94 3.62 2.87 0.10
N LEU A 95 4.10 1.86 0.84
CA LEU A 95 4.00 0.46 0.45
C LEU A 95 2.54 0.00 0.30
N VAL A 96 1.66 0.40 1.21
CA VAL A 96 0.24 0.03 1.18
C VAL A 96 -0.44 0.70 0.00
N ARG A 97 -0.16 1.99 -0.29
CA ARG A 97 -0.65 2.68 -1.50
C ARG A 97 -0.23 1.95 -2.77
N ASP A 98 1.06 1.66 -2.90
CA ASP A 98 1.58 1.00 -4.11
C ASP A 98 0.98 -0.40 -4.29
N LYS A 99 0.79 -1.16 -3.19
CA LYS A 99 0.06 -2.45 -3.24
C LYS A 99 -1.39 -2.28 -3.71
N LYS A 100 -2.08 -1.21 -3.30
CA LYS A 100 -3.45 -0.94 -3.73
C LYS A 100 -3.53 -0.57 -5.21
N ILE A 101 -2.55 0.19 -5.71
CA ILE A 101 -2.44 0.48 -7.14
C ILE A 101 -2.22 -0.82 -7.92
N GLU A 102 -1.33 -1.69 -7.48
CA GLU A 102 -1.12 -2.98 -8.16
C GLU A 102 -2.37 -3.88 -8.10
N GLU A 103 -3.05 -3.97 -6.95
CA GLU A 103 -4.34 -4.67 -6.82
C GLU A 103 -5.37 -4.13 -7.81
N PHE A 104 -5.41 -2.81 -8.00
CA PHE A 104 -6.29 -2.15 -8.95
C PHE A 104 -5.93 -2.47 -10.40
N LEU A 105 -4.64 -2.48 -10.75
CA LEU A 105 -4.19 -2.84 -12.10
C LEU A 105 -4.50 -4.30 -12.42
N LEU A 106 -4.38 -5.20 -11.45
CA LEU A 106 -4.76 -6.60 -11.61
C LEU A 106 -6.27 -6.79 -11.73
N LEU A 107 -7.07 -6.02 -10.97
CA LEU A 107 -8.52 -6.08 -11.08
C LEU A 107 -9.02 -5.51 -12.39
N SER A 108 -8.54 -4.34 -12.83
CA SER A 108 -8.99 -3.71 -14.07
C SER A 108 -8.75 -4.58 -15.31
N LYS A 109 -7.69 -5.40 -15.31
CA LYS A 109 -7.41 -6.39 -16.37
C LYS A 109 -8.35 -7.60 -16.36
N ASN A 110 -8.77 -8.06 -15.18
CA ASN A 110 -9.48 -9.35 -15.02
C ASN A 110 -10.99 -9.20 -14.82
N GLU A 111 -11.47 -8.07 -14.29
CA GLU A 111 -12.84 -7.89 -13.84
C GLU A 111 -13.27 -6.41 -13.95
N PHE A 112 -14.12 -6.10 -14.94
CA PHE A 112 -14.66 -4.75 -15.13
C PHE A 112 -15.93 -4.53 -14.30
N ASN A 113 -15.81 -4.60 -12.97
CA ASN A 113 -16.88 -4.18 -12.08
C ASN A 113 -16.62 -2.74 -11.61
N GLU A 114 -17.30 -1.80 -12.25
CA GLU A 114 -17.16 -0.35 -12.00
C GLU A 114 -17.32 0.02 -10.51
N LYS A 115 -18.22 -0.65 -9.78
CA LYS A 115 -18.41 -0.43 -8.33
C LYS A 115 -17.22 -0.91 -7.51
N VAL A 116 -16.57 -2.00 -7.92
CA VAL A 116 -15.37 -2.51 -7.25
C VAL A 116 -14.18 -1.61 -7.56
N ILE A 117 -14.02 -1.19 -8.83
CA ILE A 117 -12.95 -0.31 -9.30
C ILE A 117 -13.02 1.06 -8.59
N SER A 118 -14.17 1.72 -8.60
CA SER A 118 -14.39 3.00 -7.89
C SER A 118 -14.10 2.90 -6.39
N LYS A 119 -14.56 1.82 -5.72
CA LYS A 119 -14.27 1.56 -4.30
C LYS A 119 -12.79 1.32 -4.03
N GLN A 120 -12.03 0.75 -4.96
CA GLN A 120 -10.59 0.61 -4.82
C GLN A 120 -9.89 1.95 -5.04
N MET A 121 -10.33 2.73 -6.02
CA MET A 121 -9.80 4.07 -6.27
C MET A 121 -9.94 4.96 -5.03
N SER A 122 -11.13 5.01 -4.41
CA SER A 122 -11.37 5.79 -3.20
C SER A 122 -10.48 5.35 -2.01
N LYS A 123 -10.09 4.06 -1.96
CA LYS A 123 -9.14 3.57 -0.95
C LYS A 123 -7.71 4.02 -1.25
N ILE A 124 -7.30 4.01 -2.51
CA ILE A 124 -5.99 4.52 -2.93
C ILE A 124 -5.89 6.01 -2.59
N GLU A 125 -6.94 6.78 -2.91
CA GLU A 125 -7.06 8.20 -2.56
C GLU A 125 -6.92 8.43 -1.06
N GLY A 126 -7.71 7.74 -0.23
CA GLY A 126 -7.64 7.90 1.23
C GLY A 126 -6.26 7.58 1.83
N ILE A 127 -5.56 6.56 1.31
CA ILE A 127 -4.18 6.27 1.74
C ILE A 127 -3.20 7.31 1.21
N SER A 128 -3.41 7.83 0.01
CA SER A 128 -2.58 8.88 -0.57
C SER A 128 -2.71 10.19 0.21
N ASP A 129 -3.92 10.53 0.63
CA ASP A 129 -4.18 11.70 1.48
C ASP A 129 -3.51 11.53 2.84
N GLU A 130 -3.67 10.37 3.49
CA GLU A 130 -2.98 10.08 4.75
C GLU A 130 -1.45 10.16 4.57
N LEU A 131 -0.90 9.62 3.49
CA LEU A 131 0.53 9.70 3.20
C LEU A 131 1.00 11.16 3.08
N ASN A 132 0.29 11.99 2.34
CA ASN A 132 0.66 13.39 2.12
C ASN A 132 0.59 14.20 3.42
N VAL A 133 -0.46 14.02 4.23
CA VAL A 133 -0.58 14.68 5.55
C VAL A 133 0.59 14.29 6.45
N ASN A 134 0.89 12.99 6.57
CA ASN A 134 2.01 12.53 7.40
C ASN A 134 3.36 13.00 6.81
N PHE A 135 3.47 13.15 5.49
CA PHE A 135 4.69 13.61 4.83
C PHE A 135 4.96 15.08 5.10
N GLU A 136 3.95 15.94 5.04
CA GLU A 136 4.04 17.36 5.39
C GLU A 136 4.41 17.55 6.87
N GLU A 137 3.81 16.77 7.78
CA GLU A 137 4.17 16.79 9.19
C GLU A 137 5.64 16.41 9.46
N VAL A 138 6.17 15.44 8.71
CA VAL A 138 7.55 14.96 8.87
C VAL A 138 8.55 15.90 8.20
N GLY A 139 8.20 16.49 7.06
CA GLY A 139 9.03 17.47 6.34
C GLY A 139 9.40 18.67 7.20
N ASN A 140 8.56 19.00 8.18
CA ASN A 140 8.81 20.06 9.16
C ASN A 140 9.73 19.65 10.34
N ILE A 141 10.01 18.36 10.54
CA ILE A 141 10.57 17.84 11.80
C ILE A 141 11.99 17.25 11.67
N ARG A 142 12.44 16.70 10.51
CA ARG A 142 13.82 16.15 10.38
C ARG A 142 14.32 16.04 8.93
N MET A 143 15.55 16.51 8.68
CA MET A 143 16.31 16.38 7.41
C MET A 143 16.84 14.96 7.10
N GLU A 144 16.52 13.95 7.91
CA GLU A 144 17.30 12.71 7.99
C GLU A 144 16.93 11.61 6.97
N ASN A 145 16.04 11.84 5.99
CA ASN A 145 15.78 10.83 4.95
C ASN A 145 15.48 11.48 3.58
N SER A 146 16.49 12.03 2.92
CA SER A 146 16.40 12.46 1.52
C SER A 146 15.87 11.33 0.61
N GLU A 147 16.22 10.08 0.90
CA GLU A 147 15.78 8.92 0.14
C GLU A 147 14.27 8.68 0.22
N ILE A 148 13.68 8.67 1.43
CA ILE A 148 12.23 8.42 1.55
C ILE A 148 11.44 9.56 0.93
N ARG A 149 11.93 10.79 1.08
CA ARG A 149 11.35 11.97 0.47
C ARG A 149 11.33 11.85 -1.04
N GLN A 150 12.47 11.52 -1.65
CA GLN A 150 12.57 11.31 -3.10
C GLN A 150 11.63 10.18 -3.56
N ARG A 151 11.51 9.08 -2.79
CA ARG A 151 10.60 7.98 -3.11
C ARG A 151 9.13 8.41 -3.04
N ILE A 152 8.75 9.20 -2.05
CA ILE A 152 7.38 9.75 -1.93
C ILE A 152 7.08 10.71 -3.08
N GLU A 153 8.02 11.60 -3.42
CA GLU A 153 7.88 12.54 -4.53
C GLU A 153 7.69 11.80 -5.86
N ILE A 154 8.56 10.83 -6.19
CA ILE A 154 8.44 9.98 -7.38
C ILE A 154 7.10 9.22 -7.37
N SER A 155 6.72 8.67 -6.23
CA SER A 155 5.47 7.92 -6.09
C SER A 155 4.24 8.81 -6.24
N ASN A 156 4.30 10.07 -5.81
CA ASN A 156 3.26 11.07 -6.00
C ASN A 156 3.13 11.49 -7.47
N GLU A 157 4.26 11.64 -8.18
CA GLU A 157 4.25 11.84 -9.63
C GLU A 157 3.62 10.65 -10.36
N PHE A 158 4.04 9.43 -10.01
CA PHE A 158 3.47 8.21 -10.57
C PHE A 158 1.97 8.10 -10.28
N TYR A 159 1.54 8.43 -9.05
CA TYR A 159 0.12 8.41 -8.68
C TYR A 159 -0.72 9.36 -9.53
N LYS A 160 -0.24 10.59 -9.77
CA LYS A 160 -0.91 11.56 -10.67
C LYS A 160 -1.00 11.04 -12.11
N PHE A 161 0.08 10.47 -12.62
CA PHE A 161 0.08 9.85 -13.95
C PHE A 161 -0.91 8.68 -14.02
N PHE A 162 -0.94 7.84 -13.01
CA PHE A 162 -1.87 6.72 -12.89
C PHE A 162 -3.33 7.18 -12.88
N THR A 163 -3.67 8.20 -12.08
CA THR A 163 -5.05 8.70 -11.99
C THR A 163 -5.49 9.35 -13.30
N GLU A 164 -4.61 10.09 -13.97
CA GLU A 164 -4.88 10.69 -15.28
C GLU A 164 -5.14 9.62 -16.35
N LYS A 165 -4.27 8.62 -16.45
CA LYS A 165 -4.44 7.52 -17.41
C LYS A 165 -5.72 6.74 -17.15
N PHE A 166 -6.02 6.47 -15.88
CA PHE A 166 -7.25 5.80 -15.51
C PHE A 166 -8.50 6.60 -15.92
N ASN A 167 -8.54 7.91 -15.63
CA ASN A 167 -9.68 8.76 -16.00
C ASN A 167 -9.88 8.86 -17.52
N ASN A 168 -8.80 8.75 -18.30
CA ASN A 168 -8.83 8.72 -19.76
C ASN A 168 -9.14 7.33 -20.34
N GLY A 169 -9.29 6.29 -19.51
CA GLY A 169 -9.50 4.92 -19.96
C GLY A 169 -8.28 4.29 -20.64
N GLU A 170 -7.08 4.81 -20.38
CA GLU A 170 -5.83 4.33 -20.96
C GLU A 170 -5.17 3.25 -20.11
N GLU A 171 -4.61 2.22 -20.77
CA GLU A 171 -3.86 1.18 -20.08
C GLU A 171 -2.44 1.62 -19.76
N LEU A 172 -1.96 1.23 -18.57
CA LEU A 172 -0.55 1.36 -18.21
C LEU A 172 0.29 0.26 -18.87
N ARG A 173 1.42 0.65 -19.44
CA ARG A 173 2.36 -0.27 -20.08
C ARG A 173 3.46 -0.70 -19.11
N ASN A 174 3.94 -1.93 -19.28
CA ASN A 174 5.16 -2.35 -18.62
C ASN A 174 6.37 -1.57 -19.17
N CYS A 175 7.44 -1.50 -18.38
CA CYS A 175 8.65 -0.80 -18.81
C CYS A 175 9.40 -1.44 -19.98
N TYR A 176 9.25 -2.74 -20.16
CA TYR A 176 9.94 -3.51 -21.20
C TYR A 176 9.00 -3.98 -22.32
N GLU A 177 7.78 -3.44 -22.36
CA GLU A 177 6.83 -3.52 -23.48
C GLU A 177 6.89 -2.24 -24.32
#